data_AF-A0A1G1PY77-F1
#
_entry.id   AF-A0A1G1PY77-F1
#
_cell.length_a   1.000
_cell.length_b   1.000
_cell.length_c   1.000
_cell.angle_alpha   90.00
_cell.angle_beta   90.00
_cell.angle_gamma   90.00
#
_symmetry.space_group_name_H-M   'P 1'
#
loop_
_entity.id
_entity.type
_entity.pdbx_description
1 polymer ?
#
loop_
_entity_poly.entity_id
_entity_poly.type
_entity_poly.pdbx_seq_one_letter_code
_entity_poly.pdbx_strand_id
1 'polypeptide(L)'
;MEIKSINSKKAFTLIELLIVVGILAVVITGMMQIFTYMPRLSESASNSTKAMNEINSKLEEMYSTSFKNIISTYACECFDYIDNDMDGAIDYDHNPSHPSDMQCSQMLDNSESSDAAPASFDTSPCSFELEAFTTPAGEKRGWAVIYLSKSPYFDATKTDEENDNYKDGDGFINDDDVNNDLLDVTIVATWIDSYGRTIGEDINLNGYLDNSEDSDGDGRLSSTATITAKISRR
;
A
#
# COMPACT_ATOMS: atom_id res chain seq x y z
N MET A 1 -38.93 -17.12 67.80
CA MET A 1 -38.27 -16.49 66.64
C MET A 1 -36.80 -16.87 66.74
N GLU A 2 -36.39 -17.98 66.11
CA GLU A 2 -34.98 -18.40 66.12
C GLU A 2 -34.21 -17.59 65.09
N ILE A 3 -33.24 -16.80 65.55
CA ILE A 3 -32.30 -16.11 64.68
C ILE A 3 -31.22 -17.14 64.32
N LYS A 4 -31.32 -17.67 63.10
CA LYS A 4 -30.35 -18.61 62.52
C LYS A 4 -29.01 -17.87 62.33
N SER A 5 -28.07 -18.10 63.25
CA SER A 5 -26.69 -17.64 63.14
C SER A 5 -26.01 -18.29 61.93
N ILE A 6 -25.60 -17.47 60.97
CA ILE A 6 -24.89 -17.91 59.76
C ILE A 6 -23.41 -18.10 60.16
N ASN A 7 -23.05 -19.30 60.61
CA ASN A 7 -21.66 -19.67 60.90
C ASN A 7 -20.84 -19.70 59.60
N SER A 8 -20.10 -18.63 59.32
CA SER A 8 -19.04 -18.61 58.30
C SER A 8 -17.77 -19.25 58.87
N LYS A 9 -17.32 -20.37 58.29
CA LYS A 9 -16.19 -21.20 58.80
C LYS A 9 -14.84 -21.01 58.08
N LYS A 10 -14.54 -19.84 57.50
CA LYS A 10 -13.19 -19.57 56.97
C LYS A 10 -12.79 -18.11 57.19
N ALA A 11 -11.81 -17.87 58.06
CA ALA A 11 -11.17 -16.56 58.23
C ALA A 11 -9.90 -16.52 57.37
N PHE A 12 -9.67 -15.40 56.66
CA PHE A 12 -8.50 -15.23 55.79
C PHE A 12 -7.22 -15.03 56.61
N THR A 13 -6.12 -15.62 56.14
CA THR A 13 -4.82 -15.42 56.75
C THR A 13 -4.19 -14.09 56.30
N LEU A 14 -3.39 -13.46 57.17
CA LEU A 14 -2.73 -12.18 56.85
C LEU A 14 -1.79 -12.29 55.64
N ILE A 15 -1.16 -13.45 55.46
CA ILE A 15 -0.28 -13.72 54.31
C ILE A 15 -1.05 -13.84 52.99
N GLU A 16 -2.24 -14.46 52.97
CA GLU A 16 -3.10 -14.48 51.78
C GLU A 16 -3.47 -13.05 51.36
N LEU A 17 -3.79 -12.18 52.32
CA LEU A 17 -4.13 -10.80 52.04
C LEU A 17 -2.93 -10.02 51.47
N LEU A 18 -1.73 -10.23 52.00
CA LEU A 18 -0.51 -9.63 51.46
C LEU A 18 -0.19 -10.08 50.03
N ILE A 19 -0.36 -11.36 49.72
CA ILE A 19 -0.17 -11.89 48.37
C ILE A 19 -1.20 -11.31 47.41
N VAL A 20 -2.47 -11.24 47.81
CA VAL A 20 -3.54 -10.64 46.99
C VAL A 20 -3.25 -9.18 46.68
N VAL A 21 -2.89 -8.37 47.69
CA VAL A 21 -2.56 -6.95 47.47
C VAL A 21 -1.32 -6.79 46.59
N GLY A 22 -0.31 -7.64 46.75
CA GLY A 22 0.88 -7.64 45.89
C GLY A 22 0.55 -7.94 44.42
N ILE A 23 -0.29 -8.95 44.16
CA ILE A 23 -0.76 -9.27 42.80
C ILE A 23 -1.61 -8.11 42.24
N LEU A 24 -2.48 -7.54 43.06
CA LEU A 24 -3.38 -6.45 42.66
C LEU A 24 -2.58 -5.20 42.25
N ALA A 25 -1.49 -4.88 42.95
CA ALA A 25 -0.61 -3.78 42.57
C ALA A 25 0.04 -3.98 41.20
N VAL A 26 0.52 -5.19 40.88
CA VAL A 26 1.11 -5.53 39.57
C VAL A 26 0.06 -5.51 38.45
N VAL A 27 -1.15 -5.97 38.73
CA VAL A 27 -2.25 -5.95 37.75
C VAL A 27 -2.65 -4.52 37.43
N ILE A 28 -2.79 -3.64 38.43
CA ILE A 28 -3.14 -2.23 38.21
C ILE A 28 -2.09 -1.53 37.35
N THR A 29 -0.80 -1.73 37.64
CA THR A 29 0.27 -1.10 36.84
C THR A 29 0.28 -1.61 35.40
N GLY A 30 0.07 -2.92 35.19
CA GLY A 30 -0.07 -3.50 33.85
C GLY A 30 -1.29 -2.96 33.09
N MET A 31 -2.44 -2.82 33.75
CA MET A 31 -3.65 -2.27 33.13
C MET A 31 -3.49 -0.79 32.76
N MET A 32 -2.77 0.00 33.56
CA MET A 32 -2.51 1.41 33.27
C MET A 32 -1.68 1.58 31.99
N GLN A 33 -0.71 0.69 31.74
CA GLN A 33 0.05 0.69 30.49
C GLN A 33 -0.86 0.33 29.30
N ILE A 34 -1.69 -0.70 29.41
CA ILE A 34 -2.59 -1.10 28.31
C ILE A 34 -3.57 0.04 27.94
N PHE A 35 -4.09 0.75 28.94
CA PHE A 35 -5.04 1.84 28.73
C PHE A 35 -4.44 3.00 27.90
N THR A 36 -3.14 3.28 28.00
CA THR A 36 -2.49 4.34 27.20
C THR A 36 -2.20 3.91 25.76
N TYR A 37 -2.05 2.60 25.50
CA TYR A 37 -1.84 2.07 24.15
C TYR A 37 -3.14 1.84 23.37
N MET A 38 -4.25 1.54 24.05
CA MET A 38 -5.55 1.28 23.40
C MET A 38 -6.03 2.38 22.42
N PRO A 39 -5.92 3.69 22.75
CA PRO A 39 -6.29 4.75 21.82
C PRO A 39 -5.49 4.71 20.51
N ARG A 40 -4.18 4.45 20.59
CA ARG A 40 -3.30 4.37 19.41
C ARG A 40 -3.64 3.20 18.52
N LEU A 41 -3.93 2.04 19.13
CA LEU A 41 -4.33 0.85 18.39
C LEU A 41 -5.70 1.06 17.71
N SER A 42 -6.65 1.68 18.41
CA SER A 42 -7.97 2.02 17.88
C SER A 42 -7.86 2.98 16.69
N GLU A 43 -7.03 4.01 16.79
CA GLU A 43 -6.79 4.94 15.68
C GLU A 43 -6.13 4.24 14.50
N SER A 44 -5.09 3.43 14.73
CA SER A 44 -4.43 2.68 13.66
C SER A 44 -5.39 1.74 12.93
N ALA A 45 -6.27 1.05 13.64
CA ALA A 45 -7.30 0.21 13.05
C ALA A 45 -8.33 1.03 12.24
N SER A 46 -8.75 2.18 12.77
CA SER A 46 -9.67 3.11 12.09
C SER A 46 -9.06 3.65 10.80
N ASN A 47 -7.81 4.11 10.85
CA ASN A 47 -7.08 4.63 9.71
C ASN A 47 -6.88 3.55 8.64
N SER A 48 -6.49 2.33 9.03
CA SER A 48 -6.37 1.20 8.09
C SER A 48 -7.71 0.91 7.38
N THR A 49 -8.83 1.03 8.09
CA THR A 49 -10.17 0.86 7.50
C THR A 49 -10.50 1.97 6.51
N LYS A 50 -10.13 3.23 6.81
CA LYS A 50 -10.34 4.36 5.89
C LYS A 50 -9.53 4.20 4.61
N ALA A 51 -8.23 3.91 4.74
CA ALA A 51 -7.35 3.67 3.60
C ALA A 51 -7.91 2.52 2.73
N MET A 52 -8.31 1.42 3.36
CA MET A 52 -8.89 0.28 2.66
C MET A 52 -10.18 0.64 1.91
N ASN A 53 -11.09 1.42 2.50
CA ASN A 53 -12.31 1.83 1.81
C ASN A 53 -12.03 2.70 0.58
N GLU A 54 -11.01 3.55 0.66
CA GLU A 54 -10.63 4.45 -0.43
C GLU A 54 -9.95 3.72 -1.59
N ILE A 55 -8.98 2.85 -1.29
CA ILE A 55 -8.35 2.03 -2.33
C ILE A 55 -9.34 1.03 -2.95
N ASN A 56 -10.31 0.50 -2.18
CA ASN A 56 -11.40 -0.30 -2.75
C ASN A 56 -12.28 0.54 -3.69
N SER A 57 -12.60 1.78 -3.30
CA SER A 57 -13.35 2.68 -4.19
C SER A 57 -12.59 2.94 -5.49
N LYS A 58 -11.26 3.11 -5.45
CA LYS A 58 -10.44 3.27 -6.64
C LYS A 58 -10.39 1.99 -7.49
N LEU A 59 -10.30 0.83 -6.86
CA LEU A 59 -10.32 -0.45 -7.56
C LEU A 59 -11.66 -0.68 -8.31
N GLU A 60 -12.79 -0.31 -7.71
CA GLU A 60 -14.10 -0.38 -8.37
C GLU A 60 -14.20 0.58 -9.58
N GLU A 61 -13.57 1.75 -9.48
CA GLU A 61 -13.43 2.67 -10.62
C GLU A 61 -12.66 2.02 -11.78
N MET A 62 -11.55 1.34 -11.47
CA MET A 62 -10.77 0.58 -12.45
C MET A 62 -11.59 -0.56 -13.07
N TYR A 63 -12.35 -1.31 -12.27
CA TYR A 63 -13.26 -2.36 -12.78
C TYR A 63 -14.35 -1.83 -13.72
N SER A 64 -14.76 -0.56 -13.53
CA SER A 64 -15.74 0.10 -14.39
C SER A 64 -15.14 0.64 -15.69
N THR A 65 -13.81 0.75 -15.77
CA THR A 65 -13.07 1.22 -16.94
C THR A 65 -12.91 0.08 -17.95
N SER A 66 -12.90 0.41 -19.25
CA SER A 66 -12.62 -0.57 -20.31
C SER A 66 -11.20 -1.13 -20.14
N PHE A 67 -11.03 -2.45 -20.25
CA PHE A 67 -9.73 -3.12 -20.12
C PHE A 67 -8.63 -2.46 -20.96
N LYS A 68 -8.95 -2.04 -22.20
CA LYS A 68 -8.02 -1.35 -23.09
C LYS A 68 -7.46 -0.05 -22.48
N ASN A 69 -8.27 0.66 -21.70
CA ASN A 69 -7.93 1.97 -21.16
C ASN A 69 -7.34 1.89 -19.74
N ILE A 70 -7.31 0.73 -19.09
CA ILE A 70 -6.81 0.62 -17.71
C ILE A 70 -5.32 0.99 -17.66
N ILE A 71 -4.52 0.43 -18.57
CA ILE A 71 -3.09 0.73 -18.65
C ILE A 71 -2.89 2.21 -18.95
N SER A 72 -3.52 2.74 -20.00
CA SER A 72 -3.38 4.15 -20.38
C SER A 72 -3.97 5.17 -19.39
N THR A 73 -4.73 4.74 -18.37
CA THR A 73 -5.34 5.65 -17.37
C THR A 73 -4.63 5.58 -16.02
N TYR A 74 -4.05 4.42 -15.69
CA TYR A 74 -3.51 4.14 -14.36
C TYR A 74 -2.05 3.66 -14.37
N ALA A 75 -1.40 3.58 -15.53
CA ALA A 75 0.06 3.56 -15.66
C ALA A 75 0.53 5.01 -15.84
N CYS A 76 1.59 5.39 -15.12
CA CYS A 76 2.12 6.74 -15.23
C CYS A 76 3.26 6.72 -16.24
N GLU A 77 3.24 7.68 -17.16
CA GLU A 77 4.06 7.73 -18.38
C GLU A 77 5.54 8.04 -18.11
N CYS A 78 5.91 8.31 -16.86
CA CYS A 78 7.20 8.88 -16.58
C CYS A 78 8.30 7.80 -16.65
N PHE A 79 9.26 7.98 -17.56
CA PHE A 79 10.61 7.38 -17.51
C PHE A 79 10.79 5.89 -17.88
N ASP A 80 10.07 5.33 -18.84
CA ASP A 80 10.37 3.97 -19.34
C ASP A 80 10.89 3.91 -20.79
N TYR A 81 10.98 5.05 -21.50
CA TYR A 81 11.37 5.16 -22.92
C TYR A 81 10.43 4.44 -23.90
N ILE A 82 9.15 4.21 -23.51
CA ILE A 82 8.19 3.42 -24.28
C ILE A 82 6.92 4.22 -24.56
N ASP A 83 6.47 4.16 -25.81
CA ASP A 83 5.22 4.74 -26.32
C ASP A 83 4.01 3.86 -25.91
N ASN A 84 3.60 3.97 -24.64
CA ASN A 84 2.56 3.12 -24.04
C ASN A 84 1.11 3.54 -24.40
N ASP A 85 0.90 4.70 -25.03
CA ASP A 85 -0.41 5.17 -25.51
C ASP A 85 -0.54 5.17 -27.05
N MET A 86 0.53 4.82 -27.76
CA MET A 86 0.63 4.67 -29.22
C MET A 86 0.35 5.96 -29.98
N ASP A 87 0.72 7.12 -29.43
CA ASP A 87 0.58 8.40 -30.10
C ASP A 87 1.78 8.77 -30.99
N GLY A 88 2.86 7.98 -30.92
CA GLY A 88 4.03 8.05 -31.79
C GLY A 88 5.25 8.73 -31.18
N ALA A 89 5.27 8.91 -29.87
CA ALA A 89 6.31 9.61 -29.11
C ALA A 89 6.85 8.78 -27.94
N ILE A 90 8.16 8.89 -27.64
CA ILE A 90 8.77 8.31 -26.42
C ILE A 90 9.18 9.42 -25.43
N ASP A 91 8.88 9.24 -24.16
CA ASP A 91 9.27 10.14 -23.06
C ASP A 91 10.79 10.04 -22.75
N TYR A 92 11.42 11.17 -22.40
CA TYR A 92 12.84 11.26 -22.03
C TYR A 92 13.03 11.88 -20.65
N ASP A 93 14.07 11.42 -19.95
CA ASP A 93 14.46 11.85 -18.61
C ASP A 93 14.42 13.39 -18.39
N HIS A 94 13.60 13.81 -17.41
CA HIS A 94 13.70 14.99 -16.55
C HIS A 94 14.73 16.04 -16.99
N ASN A 95 14.25 17.12 -17.59
CA ASN A 95 15.03 18.34 -17.73
C ASN A 95 15.30 18.96 -16.34
N PRO A 96 16.57 19.11 -15.89
CA PRO A 96 16.91 19.71 -14.58
C PRO A 96 16.48 21.18 -14.44
N SER A 97 16.05 21.81 -15.53
CA SER A 97 15.58 23.19 -15.58
C SER A 97 14.10 23.35 -15.17
N HIS A 98 13.34 22.24 -15.12
CA HIS A 98 11.91 22.23 -14.86
C HIS A 98 11.53 21.13 -13.84
N PRO A 99 11.91 21.30 -12.56
CA PRO A 99 11.61 20.34 -11.49
C PRO A 99 10.13 20.28 -11.07
N SER A 100 9.27 21.07 -11.72
CA SER A 100 7.83 21.18 -11.44
C SER A 100 6.95 20.76 -12.61
N ASP A 101 7.52 20.19 -13.67
CA ASP A 101 6.73 19.69 -14.79
C ASP A 101 6.33 18.23 -14.52
N MET A 102 5.30 18.08 -13.68
CA MET A 102 4.56 16.83 -13.53
C MET A 102 3.45 16.76 -14.60
N GLN A 103 3.76 17.11 -15.87
CA GLN A 103 2.77 17.22 -16.94
C GLN A 103 2.82 16.09 -17.96
N CYS A 104 3.01 14.85 -17.52
CA CYS A 104 2.64 13.64 -18.29
C CYS A 104 1.11 13.48 -18.42
N SER A 105 0.40 14.50 -18.92
CA SER A 105 -1.07 14.50 -18.98
C SER A 105 -1.66 15.37 -20.10
N GLN A 106 -0.86 15.83 -21.06
CA GLN A 106 -1.34 16.64 -22.18
C GLN A 106 -0.73 16.11 -23.49
N MET A 107 -1.60 15.82 -24.47
CA MET A 107 -1.27 15.29 -25.82
C MET A 107 -0.31 16.16 -26.69
N LEU A 108 0.32 17.20 -26.13
CA LEU A 108 1.16 18.18 -26.81
C LEU A 108 2.19 18.80 -25.84
N ASP A 109 2.77 18.01 -24.95
CA ASP A 109 3.98 18.40 -24.24
C ASP A 109 5.19 18.07 -25.15
N ASN A 110 6.18 18.96 -25.19
CA ASN A 110 7.24 18.94 -26.19
C ASN A 110 8.52 18.24 -25.70
N SER A 111 8.38 17.30 -24.77
CA SER A 111 9.46 16.47 -24.24
C SER A 111 9.77 15.25 -25.12
N GLU A 112 8.90 14.94 -26.07
CA GLU A 112 8.88 13.67 -26.78
C GLU A 112 9.85 13.62 -27.97
N SER A 113 10.60 12.52 -28.09
CA SER A 113 11.52 12.27 -29.21
C SER A 113 11.08 11.04 -30.00
N SER A 114 11.43 10.98 -31.30
CA SER A 114 10.84 10.04 -32.27
C SER A 114 11.51 8.64 -32.34
N ASP A 115 12.37 8.29 -31.39
CA ASP A 115 13.27 7.15 -31.53
C ASP A 115 12.91 5.98 -30.60
N ALA A 116 11.94 5.16 -31.03
CA ALA A 116 11.43 3.99 -30.31
C ALA A 116 12.53 3.05 -29.75
N ALA A 117 12.56 2.90 -28.42
CA ALA A 117 13.24 1.80 -27.74
C ALA A 117 12.28 0.59 -27.60
N PRO A 118 12.81 -0.65 -27.51
CA PRO A 118 11.96 -1.85 -27.39
C PRO A 118 11.19 -1.85 -26.07
N ALA A 119 9.87 -2.02 -26.15
CA ALA A 119 8.94 -2.04 -25.03
C ALA A 119 9.26 -3.14 -23.99
N SER A 120 9.96 -2.78 -22.90
CA SER A 120 9.90 -3.53 -21.63
C SER A 120 8.64 -3.11 -20.87
N PHE A 121 7.74 -4.05 -20.60
CA PHE A 121 6.42 -3.81 -20.00
C PHE A 121 6.49 -3.44 -18.50
N ASP A 122 7.39 -2.54 -18.12
CA ASP A 122 7.57 -2.02 -16.76
C ASP A 122 6.85 -0.68 -16.65
N THR A 123 5.53 -0.73 -16.45
CA THR A 123 4.75 0.49 -16.28
C THR A 123 5.13 1.15 -14.96
N SER A 124 5.76 2.32 -15.01
CA SER A 124 6.00 3.15 -13.83
C SER A 124 4.70 3.32 -13.02
N PRO A 125 4.73 3.04 -11.70
CA PRO A 125 3.52 3.00 -10.90
C PRO A 125 2.92 4.41 -10.75
N CYS A 126 1.60 4.53 -10.89
CA CYS A 126 0.90 5.78 -10.63
C CYS A 126 0.58 5.96 -9.16
N SER A 127 0.56 7.20 -8.68
CA SER A 127 0.12 7.51 -7.33
C SER A 127 -1.09 8.44 -7.31
N PHE A 128 -1.88 8.36 -6.23
CA PHE A 128 -3.00 9.25 -5.96
C PHE A 128 -3.09 9.58 -4.48
N GLU A 129 -3.63 10.74 -4.17
CA GLU A 129 -3.81 11.19 -2.79
C GLU A 129 -4.95 10.43 -2.09
N LEU A 130 -4.76 10.11 -0.82
CA LEU A 130 -5.83 9.57 0.02
C LEU A 130 -6.58 10.71 0.71
N GLU A 131 -7.75 11.04 0.20
CA GLU A 131 -8.61 12.13 0.68
C GLU A 131 -9.02 11.94 2.14
N ALA A 132 -9.16 10.69 2.60
CA ALA A 132 -9.47 10.38 3.99
C ALA A 132 -8.37 10.82 4.99
N PHE A 133 -7.19 11.18 4.49
CA PHE A 133 -6.00 11.57 5.26
C PHE A 133 -5.59 13.03 5.03
N THR A 134 -6.58 13.91 4.91
CA THR A 134 -6.36 15.36 4.81
C THR A 134 -6.57 16.04 6.18
N THR A 135 -5.66 16.93 6.59
CA THR A 135 -5.84 17.70 7.82
C THR A 135 -6.96 18.73 7.67
N PRO A 136 -7.51 19.27 8.77
CA PRO A 136 -8.45 20.41 8.70
C PRO A 136 -7.86 21.65 8.01
N ALA A 137 -6.53 21.76 7.91
CA ALA A 137 -5.83 22.82 7.21
C ALA A 137 -5.63 22.53 5.71
N GLY A 138 -6.09 21.37 5.21
CA GLY A 138 -5.94 20.95 3.81
C GLY A 138 -4.61 20.28 3.49
N GLU A 139 -3.74 20.04 4.48
CA GLU A 139 -2.47 19.34 4.28
C GLU A 139 -2.72 17.84 4.05
N LYS A 140 -2.19 17.33 2.95
CA LYS A 140 -2.30 15.92 2.56
C LYS A 140 -1.33 15.07 3.37
N ARG A 141 -1.81 13.98 3.95
CA ARG A 141 -1.02 13.09 4.82
C ARG A 141 -1.18 11.62 4.47
N GLY A 142 -1.64 11.32 3.25
CA GLY A 142 -1.73 9.95 2.76
C GLY A 142 -1.73 9.90 1.25
N TRP A 143 -1.08 8.87 0.73
CA TRP A 143 -0.91 8.57 -0.69
C TRP A 143 -1.17 7.09 -0.93
N ALA A 144 -1.55 6.75 -2.13
CA ALA A 144 -1.64 5.37 -2.56
C ALA A 144 -0.98 5.21 -3.93
N VAL A 145 -0.31 4.09 -4.12
CA VAL A 145 0.44 3.77 -5.34
C VAL A 145 -0.18 2.54 -5.99
N ILE A 146 -0.37 2.61 -7.31
CA ILE A 146 -0.98 1.60 -8.16
C ILE A 146 0.14 0.96 -8.98
N TYR A 147 0.34 -0.32 -8.77
CA TYR A 147 1.20 -1.17 -9.58
C TYR A 147 0.33 -1.99 -10.53
N LEU A 148 0.63 -1.89 -11.82
CA LEU A 148 0.03 -2.70 -12.86
C LEU A 148 1.08 -3.67 -13.39
N SER A 149 0.67 -4.90 -13.68
CA SER A 149 1.51 -5.83 -14.41
C SER A 149 0.67 -6.85 -15.16
N LYS A 150 1.19 -7.40 -16.25
CA LYS A 150 0.53 -8.56 -16.88
C LYS A 150 0.61 -9.77 -15.96
N SER A 151 -0.34 -10.69 -16.14
CA SER A 151 -0.42 -11.92 -15.37
C SER A 151 -0.09 -13.15 -16.23
N PRO A 152 0.78 -14.06 -15.79
CA PRO A 152 1.65 -13.92 -14.61
C PRO A 152 2.69 -12.80 -14.79
N TYR A 153 3.21 -12.27 -13.68
CA TYR A 153 4.22 -11.20 -13.67
C TYR A 153 5.50 -11.70 -14.36
N PHE A 154 5.95 -10.99 -15.39
CA PHE A 154 7.15 -11.31 -16.15
C PHE A 154 8.11 -10.12 -16.09
N ASP A 155 9.29 -10.33 -15.48
CA ASP A 155 10.35 -9.33 -15.39
C ASP A 155 11.44 -9.67 -16.42
N ALA A 156 11.47 -8.92 -17.51
CA ALA A 156 12.42 -9.12 -18.62
C ALA A 156 13.88 -8.87 -18.23
N THR A 157 14.16 -8.30 -17.05
CA THR A 157 15.52 -8.05 -16.55
C THR A 157 16.06 -9.20 -15.70
N LYS A 158 15.17 -10.10 -15.23
CA LYS A 158 15.52 -11.29 -14.45
C LYS A 158 15.85 -12.46 -15.36
N THR A 159 16.74 -13.32 -14.89
CA THR A 159 17.03 -14.58 -15.58
C THR A 159 15.80 -15.49 -15.56
N ASP A 160 15.67 -16.41 -16.53
CA ASP A 160 14.58 -17.39 -16.56
C ASP A 160 14.45 -18.15 -15.22
N GLU A 161 15.58 -18.45 -14.57
CA GLU A 161 15.61 -19.07 -13.23
C GLU A 161 15.07 -18.17 -12.11
N GLU A 162 15.21 -16.85 -12.21
CA GLU A 162 14.67 -15.87 -11.25
C GLU A 162 13.18 -15.60 -11.46
N ASN A 163 12.71 -15.58 -12.72
CA ASN A 163 11.29 -15.51 -13.07
C ASN A 163 10.54 -16.79 -12.66
N ASP A 164 11.19 -17.97 -12.77
CA ASP A 164 10.67 -19.27 -12.32
C ASP A 164 10.49 -19.40 -10.78
N ASN A 165 11.08 -18.48 -9.99
CA ASN A 165 10.93 -18.46 -8.54
C ASN A 165 9.74 -17.61 -8.05
N TYR A 166 9.05 -16.89 -8.94
CA TYR A 166 7.75 -16.27 -8.66
C TYR A 166 6.66 -17.36 -8.66
N LYS A 167 6.41 -17.94 -7.47
CA LYS A 167 5.49 -19.06 -7.31
C LYS A 167 4.03 -18.60 -7.18
N ASP A 168 3.41 -18.40 -8.33
CA ASP A 168 1.96 -18.23 -8.47
C ASP A 168 1.21 -19.57 -8.45
N GLY A 169 1.80 -20.64 -7.92
CA GLY A 169 1.13 -21.93 -7.78
C GLY A 169 0.81 -22.66 -9.10
N ASP A 170 1.07 -22.08 -10.25
CA ASP A 170 1.21 -22.73 -11.55
C ASP A 170 2.70 -22.79 -11.95
N GLY A 171 3.05 -23.71 -12.85
CA GLY A 171 4.46 -23.98 -13.19
C GLY A 171 5.10 -22.93 -14.09
N PHE A 172 6.30 -23.24 -14.57
CA PHE A 172 7.14 -22.50 -15.53
C PHE A 172 6.40 -21.44 -16.36
N ILE A 173 6.85 -20.18 -16.27
CA ILE A 173 6.31 -19.03 -17.00
C ILE A 173 7.24 -18.73 -18.18
N ASN A 174 6.80 -18.94 -19.42
CA ASN A 174 7.49 -18.47 -20.61
C ASN A 174 6.93 -17.10 -21.06
N ASP A 175 7.66 -16.36 -21.88
CA ASP A 175 7.20 -15.09 -22.49
C ASP A 175 5.89 -15.27 -23.32
N ASP A 176 5.63 -16.51 -23.77
CA ASP A 176 4.40 -16.94 -24.44
C ASP A 176 3.22 -17.24 -23.48
N ASP A 177 3.47 -17.36 -22.16
CA ASP A 177 2.48 -17.63 -21.12
C ASP A 177 1.86 -16.35 -20.53
N VAL A 178 2.36 -15.18 -20.92
CA VAL A 178 1.85 -13.89 -20.47
C VAL A 178 0.45 -13.65 -21.06
N ASN A 179 -0.56 -13.68 -20.21
CA ASN A 179 -1.93 -13.53 -20.64
C ASN A 179 -2.24 -12.05 -20.92
N ASN A 180 -2.27 -11.68 -22.20
CA ASN A 180 -2.63 -10.33 -22.65
C ASN A 180 -4.07 -9.91 -22.29
N ASP A 181 -4.89 -10.83 -21.80
CA ASP A 181 -6.27 -10.60 -21.36
C ASP A 181 -6.41 -10.63 -19.83
N LEU A 182 -5.30 -10.63 -19.06
CA LEU A 182 -5.32 -10.59 -17.58
C LEU A 182 -4.28 -9.62 -17.03
N LEU A 183 -4.72 -8.69 -16.19
CA LEU A 183 -3.91 -7.66 -15.54
C LEU A 183 -3.93 -7.85 -14.03
N ASP A 184 -2.75 -7.91 -13.42
CA ASP A 184 -2.56 -7.83 -11.98
C ASP A 184 -2.50 -6.36 -11.56
N VAL A 185 -3.34 -6.01 -10.60
CA VAL A 185 -3.46 -4.66 -10.05
C VAL A 185 -3.17 -4.75 -8.55
N THR A 186 -2.15 -4.06 -8.10
CA THR A 186 -1.84 -3.93 -6.67
C THR A 186 -1.89 -2.45 -6.28
N ILE A 187 -2.70 -2.11 -5.28
CA ILE A 187 -2.78 -0.75 -4.73
C ILE A 187 -2.27 -0.78 -3.30
N VAL A 188 -1.27 0.05 -3.00
CA VAL A 188 -0.63 0.16 -1.69
C VAL A 188 -0.88 1.54 -1.13
N ALA A 189 -1.51 1.63 0.04
CA ALA A 189 -1.79 2.90 0.72
C ALA A 189 -0.79 3.18 1.85
N THR A 190 -0.21 4.37 1.85
CA THR A 190 0.74 4.91 2.83
C THR A 190 0.19 6.20 3.43
N TRP A 191 0.43 6.44 4.72
CA TRP A 191 -0.06 7.66 5.39
C TRP A 191 0.71 7.99 6.66
N ILE A 192 0.56 9.23 7.14
CA ILE A 192 1.05 9.63 8.46
C ILE A 192 -0.11 9.72 9.46
N ASP A 193 0.02 9.06 10.61
CA ASP A 193 -0.98 9.09 11.68
C ASP A 193 -1.02 10.43 12.45
N SER A 194 -1.97 10.60 13.39
CA SER A 194 -2.05 11.84 14.19
C SER A 194 -0.82 12.09 15.07
N TYR A 195 0.02 11.08 15.29
CA TYR A 195 1.25 11.15 16.08
C TYR A 195 2.50 11.46 15.23
N GLY A 196 2.33 11.65 13.92
CA GLY A 196 3.44 11.96 13.01
C GLY A 196 4.25 10.75 12.58
N ARG A 197 3.73 9.52 12.77
CA ARG A 197 4.38 8.30 12.31
C ARG A 197 3.90 7.95 10.91
N THR A 198 4.83 7.72 10.00
CA THR A 198 4.57 7.13 8.69
C THR A 198 4.17 5.66 8.85
N ILE A 199 3.12 5.26 8.15
CA ILE A 199 2.62 3.90 8.03
C ILE A 199 2.81 3.48 6.57
N GLY A 200 3.63 2.46 6.35
CA GLY A 200 4.14 2.09 5.03
C GLY A 200 5.59 2.50 4.86
N GLU A 201 6.14 2.20 3.69
CA GLU A 201 7.55 2.46 3.34
C GLU A 201 7.81 3.84 2.74
N ASP A 202 6.79 4.53 2.23
CA ASP A 202 6.91 5.89 1.67
C ASP A 202 7.09 6.89 2.82
N ILE A 203 8.36 7.21 3.13
CA ILE A 203 8.78 8.02 4.26
C ILE A 203 8.41 9.48 4.05
N ASN A 204 8.57 9.98 2.83
CA ASN A 204 8.40 11.39 2.51
C ASN A 204 7.00 11.74 2.00
N LEU A 205 6.12 10.74 1.80
CA LEU A 205 4.77 10.86 1.28
C LEU A 205 4.72 11.54 -0.10
N ASN A 206 5.61 11.16 -1.00
CA ASN A 206 5.59 11.65 -2.39
C ASN A 206 4.87 10.68 -3.35
N GLY A 207 4.49 9.48 -2.88
CA GLY A 207 3.85 8.47 -3.72
C GLY A 207 4.79 7.80 -4.72
N TYR A 208 6.10 7.86 -4.52
CA TYR A 208 7.12 7.15 -5.29
C TYR A 208 7.94 6.25 -4.37
N LEU A 209 8.62 5.27 -4.95
CA LEU A 209 9.58 4.45 -4.22
C LEU A 209 10.99 5.06 -4.37
N ASP A 210 11.52 5.64 -3.29
CA ASP A 210 12.90 6.11 -3.30
C ASP A 210 13.90 5.00 -2.90
N ASN A 211 15.16 5.13 -3.34
CA ASN A 211 16.24 4.17 -3.05
C ASN A 211 16.48 3.87 -1.55
N SER A 212 15.92 4.67 -0.63
CA SER A 212 16.02 4.48 0.83
C SER A 212 14.73 4.01 1.49
N GLU A 213 13.67 3.77 0.72
CA GLU A 213 12.33 3.41 1.19
C GLU A 213 12.05 1.92 0.98
N ASP A 214 12.60 1.33 -0.09
CA ASP A 214 12.56 -0.11 -0.38
C ASP A 214 13.35 -0.91 0.66
N SER A 215 12.66 -1.40 1.70
CA SER A 215 13.32 -2.04 2.84
C SER A 215 13.61 -3.52 2.62
N ASP A 216 12.85 -4.20 1.74
CA ASP A 216 13.02 -5.62 1.43
C ASP A 216 13.58 -5.91 0.04
N GLY A 217 13.76 -4.88 -0.80
CA GLY A 217 14.43 -4.94 -2.09
C GLY A 217 13.56 -5.50 -3.21
N ASP A 218 12.23 -5.44 -3.05
CA ASP A 218 11.29 -5.99 -4.02
C ASP A 218 10.87 -4.99 -5.11
N GLY A 219 11.37 -3.75 -5.04
CA GLY A 219 11.08 -2.68 -6.01
C GLY A 219 9.65 -2.13 -5.91
N ARG A 220 8.94 -2.39 -4.80
CA ARG A 220 7.59 -1.88 -4.53
C ARG A 220 7.50 -1.29 -3.13
N LEU A 221 6.54 -0.39 -2.93
CA LEU A 221 6.20 0.08 -1.60
C LEU A 221 5.40 -1.00 -0.87
N SER A 222 5.75 -1.24 0.38
CA SER A 222 4.98 -2.09 1.30
C SER A 222 4.21 -1.27 2.33
N SER A 223 2.99 -1.72 2.65
CA SER A 223 2.16 -1.14 3.71
C SER A 223 1.16 -2.15 4.29
N THR A 224 0.56 -1.80 5.43
CA THR A 224 -0.50 -2.60 6.07
C THR A 224 -1.84 -2.52 5.34
N ALA A 225 -2.03 -1.54 4.45
CA ALA A 225 -3.25 -1.38 3.65
C ALA A 225 -2.93 -1.58 2.18
N THR A 226 -2.90 -2.84 1.76
CA THR A 226 -2.63 -3.26 0.39
C THR A 226 -3.79 -4.10 -0.12
N ILE A 227 -4.17 -3.89 -1.38
CA ILE A 227 -5.11 -4.73 -2.11
C ILE A 227 -4.48 -5.20 -3.41
N THR A 228 -4.60 -6.50 -3.70
CA THR A 228 -4.18 -7.11 -4.96
C THR A 228 -5.40 -7.76 -5.60
N ALA A 229 -5.60 -7.49 -6.88
CA ALA A 229 -6.72 -7.96 -7.66
C ALA A 229 -6.28 -8.32 -9.09
N LYS A 230 -7.04 -9.20 -9.75
CA LYS A 230 -6.84 -9.52 -11.16
C LYS A 230 -8.03 -9.00 -11.98
N ILE A 231 -7.75 -8.23 -13.02
CA ILE A 231 -8.76 -7.72 -13.95
C ILE A 231 -8.57 -8.43 -15.27
N SER A 232 -9.61 -9.13 -15.75
CA SER A 232 -9.57 -9.76 -17.06
C SER A 232 -10.26 -8.90 -18.12
N ARG A 233 -9.86 -9.08 -19.37
CA ARG A 233 -10.62 -8.61 -20.53
C ARG A 233 -11.98 -9.31 -20.55
N ARG A 234 -13.04 -8.55 -20.76
CA ARG A 234 -14.42 -9.07 -20.90
C ARG A 234 -14.76 -9.36 -22.37
#